data_AF-A0A0A9CE05-F1
#
_entry.id   AF-A0A0A9CE05-F1
#
_cell.length_a   1.000
_cell.length_b   1.000
_cell.length_c   1.000
_cell.angle_alpha   90.00
_cell.angle_beta   90.00
_cell.angle_gamma   90.00
#
_symmetry.space_group_name_H-M   'P 1'
#
loop_
_entity.id
_entity.type
_entity.pdbx_description
1 polymer ?
#
loop_
_entity_poly.entity_id
_entity_poly.type
_entity_poly.pdbx_seq_one_letter_code
_entity_poly.pdbx_strand_id
1 'polypeptide(L)'
;MEVFLHAGKAVSSASVTENGKFVLKVEKRTVDFVDYINANYLLIATGSSQQDYSIAAQLGHSIVAPVPSLFTFKIADKRLADLSGVFMHNCYCHFRSKKCSLRSQKSEMLAFVL
;
A
#
# COMPACT_ATOMS: atom_id res chain seq x y z
N MET A 1 -12.93 -16.36 23.77
CA MET A 1 -11.97 -15.43 23.16
C MET A 1 -12.78 -14.26 22.63
N GLU A 2 -12.63 -13.08 23.22
CA GLU A 2 -13.43 -11.90 22.88
C GLU A 2 -12.66 -11.04 21.88
N VAL A 3 -13.34 -10.54 20.86
CA VAL A 3 -12.76 -9.71 19.81
C VAL A 3 -13.56 -8.42 19.73
N PHE A 4 -12.88 -7.29 19.86
CA PHE A 4 -13.48 -5.97 19.72
C PHE A 4 -13.09 -5.36 18.36
N LEU A 5 -14.10 -4.91 17.61
CA LEU A 5 -13.89 -4.20 16.35
C LEU A 5 -14.16 -2.71 16.54
N HIS A 6 -13.16 -1.88 16.25
CA HIS A 6 -13.29 -0.43 16.30
C HIS A 6 -13.21 0.18 14.89
N ALA A 7 -14.36 0.32 14.22
CA ALA A 7 -14.45 0.95 12.90
C ALA A 7 -14.49 2.50 13.00
N GLY A 8 -14.09 3.18 11.92
CA GLY A 8 -14.10 4.65 11.84
C GLY A 8 -13.02 5.35 12.69
N LYS A 9 -12.12 4.57 13.27
CA LYS A 9 -10.93 5.04 14.00
C LYS A 9 -9.69 4.84 13.13
N ALA A 10 -8.77 5.79 13.14
CA ALA A 10 -7.47 5.69 12.49
C ALA A 10 -6.37 5.65 13.55
N VAL A 11 -5.39 4.77 13.38
CA VAL A 11 -4.20 4.75 14.25
C VAL A 11 -3.25 5.84 13.75
N SER A 12 -2.96 6.82 14.58
CA SER A 12 -2.08 7.94 14.19
C SER A 12 -0.61 7.69 14.51
N SER A 13 -0.31 6.96 15.59
CA SER A 13 1.05 6.58 15.97
C SER A 13 1.06 5.35 16.88
N ALA A 14 2.18 4.63 16.94
CA ALA A 14 2.45 3.60 17.94
C ALA A 14 3.82 3.86 18.61
N SER A 15 3.86 3.78 19.94
CA SER A 15 5.10 3.93 20.72
C SER A 15 5.26 2.80 21.73
N VAL A 16 6.49 2.61 22.21
CA VAL A 16 6.82 1.62 23.25
C VAL A 16 7.04 2.37 24.57
N THR A 17 6.36 1.92 25.61
CA THR A 17 6.53 2.43 26.98
C THR A 17 7.79 1.86 27.64
N GLU A 18 8.23 2.45 28.75
CA GLU A 18 9.38 1.96 29.55
C GLU A 18 9.22 0.48 29.97
N ASN A 19 7.98 0.02 30.11
CA ASN A 19 7.64 -1.36 30.47
C ASN A 19 7.56 -2.32 29.26
N GLY A 20 7.94 -1.87 28.06
CA GLY A 20 7.92 -2.69 26.84
C GLY A 20 6.53 -2.91 26.24
N LYS A 21 5.47 -2.25 26.73
CA LYS A 21 4.13 -2.32 26.14
C LYS A 21 3.95 -1.29 25.04
N PHE A 22 3.15 -1.63 24.03
CA PHE A 22 2.77 -0.72 22.95
C PHE A 22 1.61 0.18 23.37
N VAL A 23 1.70 1.45 23.02
CA VAL A 23 0.63 2.44 23.15
C VAL A 23 0.30 2.95 21.76
N LEU A 24 -0.94 2.76 21.34
CA LEU A 24 -1.45 3.27 20.08
C LEU A 24 -2.27 4.53 20.34
N LYS A 25 -1.95 5.59 19.62
CA LYS A 25 -2.79 6.79 19.54
C LYS A 25 -3.82 6.57 18.45
N VAL A 26 -5.09 6.71 18.79
CA VAL A 26 -6.20 6.42 17.89
C VAL A 26 -7.10 7.64 17.81
N GLU A 27 -7.40 8.07 16.59
CA GLU A 27 -8.14 9.29 16.32
C GLU A 27 -9.43 8.97 15.55
N LYS A 28 -10.52 9.69 15.86
CA LYS A 28 -11.78 9.56 15.13
C LYS A 28 -11.85 10.61 14.04
N ARG A 29 -12.26 10.22 12.82
CA ARG A 29 -12.28 11.13 11.65
C ARG A 29 -13.30 12.28 11.73
N THR A 30 -14.28 12.22 12.63
CA THR A 30 -15.46 13.12 12.61
C THR A 30 -15.57 14.04 13.82
N VAL A 31 -14.78 13.82 14.87
CA VAL A 31 -14.78 14.59 16.12
C VAL A 31 -13.34 14.62 16.62
N ASP A 32 -12.87 15.74 17.19
CA ASP A 32 -11.58 15.87 17.86
C ASP A 32 -11.53 14.96 19.10
N PHE A 33 -11.41 13.66 18.87
CA PHE A 33 -11.36 12.63 19.88
C PHE A 33 -10.09 11.83 19.68
N VAL A 34 -9.21 11.92 20.67
CA VAL A 34 -7.97 11.16 20.77
C VAL A 34 -8.13 10.13 21.87
N ASP A 35 -7.89 8.88 21.51
CA ASP A 35 -7.97 7.71 22.38
C ASP A 35 -6.60 7.03 22.43
N TYR A 36 -6.33 6.30 23.51
CA TYR A 36 -5.08 5.57 23.69
C TYR A 36 -5.34 4.12 24.05
N ILE A 37 -4.80 3.20 23.24
CA ILE A 37 -4.95 1.76 23.44
C ILE A 37 -3.62 1.17 23.84
N ASN A 38 -3.59 0.43 24.95
CA ASN A 38 -2.42 -0.30 25.42
C ASN A 38 -2.45 -1.76 24.94
N ALA A 39 -1.34 -2.27 24.42
CA ALA A 39 -1.21 -3.65 23.97
C ALA A 39 0.16 -4.25 24.31
N ASN A 40 0.18 -5.55 24.60
CA ASN A 40 1.44 -6.30 24.77
C ASN A 40 2.09 -6.66 23.43
N TYR A 41 1.29 -6.85 22.39
CA TYR A 41 1.73 -7.23 21.05
C TYR A 41 1.02 -6.37 20.02
N LEU A 42 1.74 -6.00 18.96
CA LEU A 42 1.25 -5.17 17.87
C LEU A 42 1.42 -5.92 16.54
N LEU A 43 0.33 -6.13 15.81
CA LEU A 43 0.32 -6.68 14.45
C LEU A 43 -0.11 -5.58 13.48
N ILE A 44 0.76 -5.24 12.52
CA ILE A 44 0.46 -4.25 11.48
C ILE A 44 0.01 -5.00 10.23
N ALA A 45 -1.26 -4.82 9.86
CA ALA A 45 -1.89 -5.46 8.69
C ALA A 45 -2.69 -4.45 7.85
N THR A 46 -2.19 -3.22 7.73
CA THR A 46 -2.88 -2.07 7.11
C THR A 46 -2.71 -1.95 5.59
N GLY A 47 -2.00 -2.90 4.97
CA GLY A 47 -1.77 -2.91 3.53
C GLY A 47 -0.75 -1.86 3.08
N SER A 48 -1.01 -1.18 1.95
CA SER A 48 -0.09 -0.23 1.32
C SER A 48 -0.20 1.21 1.85
N SER A 49 -0.51 1.37 3.14
CA SER A 49 -0.74 2.66 3.78
C SER A 49 0.58 3.37 4.09
N GLN A 50 0.75 4.59 3.57
CA GLN A 50 1.97 5.38 3.76
C GLN A 50 2.24 5.75 5.22
N GLN A 51 1.17 5.96 5.99
CA GLN A 51 1.25 6.30 7.41
C GLN A 51 1.90 5.18 8.22
N ASP A 52 1.56 3.93 7.91
CA ASP A 52 2.03 2.78 8.67
C ASP A 52 3.48 2.41 8.36
N TYR A 53 3.99 2.77 7.17
CA TYR A 53 5.43 2.72 6.90
C TYR A 53 6.21 3.62 7.86
N SER A 54 5.67 4.82 8.16
CA SER A 54 6.29 5.72 9.13
C SER A 54 6.25 5.14 10.54
N ILE A 55 5.15 4.49 10.93
CA ILE A 55 5.04 3.81 12.24
C ILE A 55 6.04 2.66 12.33
N ALA A 56 6.12 1.80 11.31
CA ALA A 56 7.08 0.70 11.27
C ALA A 56 8.54 1.22 11.32
N ALA A 57 8.85 2.31 10.62
CA ALA A 57 10.15 2.96 10.69
C ALA A 57 10.47 3.50 12.10
N GLN A 58 9.49 4.13 12.78
CA GLN A 58 9.63 4.60 14.16
C GLN A 58 9.88 3.46 15.16
N LEU A 59 9.33 2.27 14.90
CA LEU A 59 9.59 1.06 15.68
C LEU A 59 10.94 0.40 15.35
N GLY A 60 11.72 0.98 14.45
CA GLY A 60 13.08 0.53 14.10
C GLY A 60 13.17 -0.37 12.87
N HIS A 61 12.10 -0.53 12.09
CA HIS A 61 12.14 -1.31 10.85
C HIS A 61 12.69 -0.49 9.68
N SER A 62 13.53 -1.11 8.85
CA SER A 62 13.99 -0.50 7.60
C SER A 62 12.93 -0.63 6.51
N ILE A 63 12.46 0.50 5.97
CA ILE A 63 11.46 0.53 4.89
C ILE A 63 12.16 0.62 3.54
N VAL A 64 11.91 -0.35 2.67
CA VAL A 64 12.26 -0.26 1.25
C VAL A 64 11.21 0.59 0.56
N ALA A 65 11.64 1.59 -0.23
CA ALA A 65 10.73 2.47 -0.94
C ALA A 65 9.75 1.64 -1.81
N PRO A 66 8.43 1.81 -1.63
CA PRO A 66 7.45 1.06 -2.40
C PRO A 66 7.57 1.43 -3.88
N VAL A 67 7.54 0.43 -4.76
CA VAL A 67 7.53 0.60 -6.21
C VAL A 67 6.23 -0.01 -6.75
N PRO A 68 5.52 0.67 -7.66
CA PRO A 68 4.33 0.10 -8.30
C PRO A 68 4.66 -1.22 -9.00
N SER A 69 3.87 -2.26 -8.73
CA SER A 69 4.04 -3.60 -9.31
C SER A 69 2.99 -3.92 -10.37
N LEU A 70 1.74 -3.51 -10.14
CA LEU A 70 0.62 -3.65 -11.07
C LEU A 70 0.18 -2.25 -11.49
N PHE A 71 0.40 -1.90 -12.75
CA PHE A 71 0.03 -0.59 -13.27
C PHE A 71 -0.39 -0.68 -14.73
N THR A 72 -1.30 0.20 -15.12
CA THR A 72 -1.72 0.37 -16.51
C THR A 72 -0.81 1.37 -17.21
N PHE A 73 -0.37 1.06 -18.42
CA PHE A 73 0.41 2.00 -19.23
C PHE A 73 -0.52 2.97 -19.94
N LYS A 74 -0.16 4.26 -19.90
CA LYS A 74 -0.73 5.25 -20.83
C LYS A 74 0.16 5.27 -22.07
N ILE A 75 -0.36 4.81 -23.20
CA ILE A 75 0.36 4.77 -24.47
C ILE A 75 -0.24 5.82 -25.40
N ALA A 76 0.52 6.89 -25.69
CA ALA A 76 0.11 7.90 -26.66
C ALA A 76 0.46 7.45 -28.09
N ASP A 77 -0.18 6.38 -28.56
CA ASP A 77 -0.04 5.88 -29.93
C ASP A 77 -1.40 5.95 -30.64
N LYS A 78 -1.46 6.74 -31.72
CA LYS A 78 -2.68 6.94 -32.51
C LYS A 78 -3.26 5.63 -33.06
N ARG A 79 -2.42 4.62 -33.29
CA ARG A 79 -2.85 3.30 -33.80
C ARG A 79 -3.65 2.50 -32.78
N LEU A 80 -3.52 2.82 -31.50
CA LEU A 80 -4.24 2.16 -30.41
C LEU A 80 -5.56 2.87 -30.07
N ALA A 81 -5.76 4.12 -30.53
CA ALA A 81 -6.96 4.89 -30.22
C ALA A 81 -8.24 4.20 -30.73
N ASP A 82 -8.19 3.61 -31.92
CA ASP A 82 -9.33 2.91 -32.53
C ASP A 82 -9.55 1.50 -31.97
N LEU A 83 -8.65 1.02 -31.08
CA LEU A 83 -8.68 -0.30 -30.46
C LEU A 83 -9.14 -0.28 -29.00
N SER A 84 -9.70 0.84 -28.53
CA SER A 84 -10.22 0.96 -27.17
C SER A 84 -11.30 -0.10 -26.91
N GLY A 85 -11.16 -0.84 -25.80
CA GLY A 85 -12.08 -1.92 -25.43
C GLY A 85 -11.84 -3.28 -26.11
N VAL A 86 -10.85 -3.40 -27.00
CA VAL A 86 -10.42 -4.72 -27.54
C VAL A 86 -9.66 -5.48 -26.45
N PHE A 87 -10.03 -6.75 -26.25
CA PHE A 87 -9.38 -7.65 -25.30
C PHE A 87 -8.74 -8.84 -26.02
N MET A 88 -7.50 -9.18 -25.66
CA MET A 88 -6.76 -10.30 -26.24
C MET A 88 -6.14 -11.15 -25.14
N HIS A 89 -6.28 -12.47 -25.27
CA HIS A 89 -5.71 -13.46 -24.36
C HIS A 89 -4.29 -13.84 -24.81
N ASN A 90 -3.43 -14.26 -23.87
CA ASN A 90 -2.07 -14.77 -24.15
C ASN A 90 -1.15 -13.81 -24.93
N CYS A 91 -1.14 -12.54 -24.54
CA CYS A 91 -0.25 -11.54 -25.11
C CYS A 91 1.10 -11.51 -24.36
N TYR A 92 2.21 -11.39 -25.09
CA TYR A 92 3.53 -11.15 -24.50
C TYR A 92 3.91 -9.68 -24.69
N CYS A 93 4.02 -8.96 -23.58
CA CYS A 93 4.51 -7.59 -23.57
C CYS A 93 6.01 -7.58 -23.25
N HIS A 94 6.82 -7.00 -24.13
CA HIS A 94 8.26 -6.83 -23.89
C HIS A 94 8.59 -5.35 -23.70
N PHE A 95 9.15 -5.01 -22.54
CA PHE A 95 9.55 -3.65 -22.22
C PHE A 95 11.04 -3.43 -22.50
N ARG A 96 11.36 -2.44 -23.32
CA ARG A 96 12.73 -1.94 -23.48
C ARG A 96 12.90 -0.68 -22.65
N SER A 97 13.68 -0.73 -21.58
CA SER A 97 14.05 0.46 -20.81
C SER A 97 15.41 1.02 -21.25
N LYS A 98 15.51 2.34 -21.42
CA LYS A 98 16.79 3.05 -21.65
C LYS A 98 17.39 3.66 -20.37
N LYS A 99 16.70 3.60 -19.22
CA LYS A 99 17.24 4.04 -17.92
C LYS A 99 16.54 3.26 -16.81
N CYS A 100 17.34 2.49 -16.08
CA CYS A 100 16.91 1.40 -15.22
C CYS A 100 16.36 1.89 -13.88
N SER A 101 15.12 1.51 -13.54
CA SER A 101 14.68 1.26 -12.15
C SER A 101 13.47 0.31 -12.06
N LEU A 102 12.82 -0.05 -13.18
CA LEU A 102 11.79 -1.09 -13.20
C LEU A 102 12.47 -2.45 -13.41
N ARG A 103 12.53 -3.25 -12.35
CA ARG A 103 12.90 -4.67 -12.44
C ARG A 103 11.90 -5.36 -13.37
N SER A 104 12.41 -6.13 -14.34
CA SER A 104 11.59 -6.95 -15.23
C SER A 104 10.70 -7.87 -14.39
N GLN A 105 9.39 -7.67 -14.47
CA GLN A 105 8.38 -8.54 -13.90
C GLN A 105 7.73 -9.30 -15.05
N LYS A 106 7.74 -10.64 -14.98
CA LYS A 106 6.87 -11.46 -15.82
C LYS A 106 5.50 -11.47 -15.16
N SER A 107 4.53 -10.78 -15.74
CA SER A 107 3.12 -10.92 -15.38
C SER A 107 2.28 -11.11 -16.63
N GLU A 108 1.25 -11.95 -16.51
CA GLU A 108 0.16 -11.98 -17.47
C GLU A 108 -0.59 -10.66 -17.34
N MET A 109 -0.46 -9.81 -18.35
CA MET A 109 -1.09 -8.49 -18.34
C MET A 109 -2.40 -8.54 -19.11
N LEU A 110 -3.52 -8.25 -18.44
CA LEU A 110 -4.71 -7.75 -19.14
C LEU A 110 -4.35 -6.38 -19.72
N ALA A 111 -4.04 -6.35 -21.02
CA ALA A 111 -3.88 -5.11 -21.74
C ALA A 111 -5.27 -4.52 -22.02
N PHE A 112 -5.73 -3.62 -21.15
CA PHE A 112 -6.80 -2.71 -21.50
C PHE A 112 -6.17 -1.55 -22.27
N VAL A 113 -6.39 -1.53 -23.58
CA VAL A 113 -6.20 -0.31 -24.37
C VAL A 113 -7.37 0.60 -24.02
N LEU A 114 -7.11 1.66 -23.25
CA LEU A 114 -8.06 2.72 -22.95
C LEU A 114 -7.91 3.83 -23.99
#